data_AF-A0A3P6S5Z0-F1
#
_entry.id   AF-A0A3P6S5Z0-F1
#
_cell.length_a   1.000
_cell.length_b   1.000
_cell.length_c   1.000
_cell.angle_alpha   90.00
_cell.angle_beta   90.00
_cell.angle_gamma   90.00
#
_symmetry.space_group_name_H-M   'P 1'
#
loop_
_entity.id
_entity.type
_entity.pdbx_description
1 polymer ?
#
loop_
_entity_poly.entity_id
_entity_poly.type
_entity_poly.pdbx_seq_one_letter_code
_entity_poly.pdbx_strand_id
1 'polypeptide(L)'
;MFASEDVGVKQQISPLFDLVDDHLVPSEKYELCFVDELEPFGVNVYQVIKATSSEHVVMATLTAKGVVKTSEFKFDPITANTYVLDNSVVAAEFDTVTGFLKAVAPKDHGKIDVDLHYVHYGVRAHQRLKSGNADNLSGAYLFLPDGEAKEIPKTEQDFV
;
A
#
# COMPACT_ATOMS: atom_id res chain seq x y z
N MET A 1 21.94 -0.24 -34.72
CA MET A 1 22.94 -0.19 -33.65
C MET A 1 22.69 1.12 -32.91
N PHE A 2 21.83 1.09 -31.89
CA PHE A 2 21.57 2.27 -31.08
C PHE A 2 22.56 2.21 -29.93
N ALA A 3 23.47 3.18 -29.87
CA ALA A 3 24.31 3.38 -28.70
C ALA A 3 23.39 3.89 -27.59
N SER A 4 23.02 3.02 -26.65
CA SER A 4 22.53 3.50 -25.37
C SER A 4 23.73 4.08 -24.64
N GLU A 5 23.76 5.39 -24.43
CA GLU A 5 24.70 5.99 -23.49
C GLU A 5 24.54 5.29 -22.13
N ASP A 6 25.66 4.95 -21.50
CA ASP A 6 25.73 4.22 -20.23
C ASP A 6 25.39 5.17 -19.06
N VAL A 7 24.20 5.78 -19.13
CA VAL A 7 23.71 6.76 -18.16
C VAL A 7 23.02 6.00 -17.04
N GLY A 8 23.55 6.13 -15.82
CA GLY A 8 22.94 5.54 -14.64
C GLY A 8 21.52 6.08 -14.41
N VAL A 9 20.55 5.17 -14.32
CA VAL A 9 19.15 5.51 -14.02
C VAL A 9 18.98 5.66 -12.51
N LYS A 10 18.34 6.75 -12.07
CA LYS A 10 17.96 6.91 -10.66
C LYS A 10 17.02 5.78 -10.25
N GLN A 11 17.39 5.08 -9.20
CA GLN A 11 16.68 3.88 -8.76
C GLN A 11 16.61 3.81 -7.25
N GLN A 12 15.54 3.19 -6.76
CA GLN A 12 15.33 2.88 -5.36
C GLN A 12 15.37 1.37 -5.16
N ILE A 13 16.09 0.91 -4.14
CA ILE A 13 16.00 -0.47 -3.68
C ILE A 13 15.13 -0.50 -2.43
N SER A 14 14.11 -1.34 -2.43
CA SER A 14 13.17 -1.54 -1.33
C SER A 14 13.25 -2.98 -0.80
N PRO A 15 13.08 -3.21 0.51
CA PRO A 15 12.95 -4.56 1.06
C PRO A 15 11.60 -5.16 0.66
N LEU A 16 11.57 -6.49 0.54
CA LEU A 16 10.32 -7.24 0.42
C LEU A 16 9.99 -7.91 1.76
N PHE A 17 8.71 -8.04 2.04
CA PHE A 17 8.21 -8.75 3.22
C PHE A 17 7.28 -9.88 2.78
N ASP A 18 7.52 -11.06 3.33
CA ASP A 18 6.66 -12.22 3.16
C ASP A 18 5.67 -12.29 4.33
N LEU A 19 4.40 -12.57 4.04
CA LEU A 19 3.39 -12.80 5.08
C LEU A 19 3.40 -14.28 5.47
N VAL A 20 3.87 -14.58 6.69
CA VAL A 20 3.98 -15.92 7.25
C VAL A 20 3.27 -15.95 8.59
N ASP A 21 2.24 -16.80 8.73
CA ASP A 21 1.44 -16.93 9.96
C ASP A 21 0.94 -15.58 10.51
N ASP A 22 0.38 -14.73 9.63
CA ASP A 22 -0.09 -13.37 9.93
C ASP A 22 1.00 -12.38 10.41
N HIS A 23 2.27 -12.72 10.24
CA HIS A 23 3.42 -11.86 10.53
C HIS A 23 4.22 -11.52 9.27
N LEU A 24 4.65 -10.26 9.15
CA LEU A 24 5.57 -9.84 8.10
C LEU A 24 7.01 -10.21 8.47
N VAL A 25 7.64 -11.02 7.62
CA VAL A 25 9.04 -11.43 7.76
C VAL A 25 9.85 -10.83 6.61
N PRO A 26 11.01 -10.20 6.88
CA PRO A 26 11.88 -9.70 5.82
C PRO A 26 12.30 -10.84 4.87
N SER A 27 12.11 -10.63 3.56
CA SER A 27 12.54 -11.55 2.51
C SER A 27 14.03 -11.38 2.21
N GLU A 28 14.67 -12.41 1.66
CA GLU A 28 16.04 -12.33 1.13
C GLU A 28 16.11 -11.63 -0.24
N LYS A 29 14.95 -11.26 -0.80
CA LYS A 29 14.82 -10.59 -2.09
C LYS A 29 14.55 -9.11 -1.89
N TYR A 30 14.95 -8.33 -2.89
CA TYR A 30 14.71 -6.89 -2.95
C TYR A 30 13.93 -6.52 -4.19
N GLU A 31 13.22 -5.40 -4.08
CA GLU A 31 12.58 -4.73 -5.21
C GLU A 31 13.48 -3.59 -5.67
N LEU A 32 13.68 -3.48 -6.99
CA LEU A 32 14.39 -2.37 -7.62
C LEU A 32 13.39 -1.58 -8.45
N CYS A 33 13.18 -0.32 -8.07
CA CYS A 33 12.23 0.59 -8.70
C CYS A 33 12.97 1.72 -9.41
N PHE A 34 12.56 2.04 -10.63
CA PHE A 34 13.04 3.17 -11.39
C PHE A 34 11.93 3.70 -12.29
N VAL A 35 12.10 4.91 -12.82
CA VAL A 35 11.13 5.55 -13.72
C VAL A 35 11.63 5.39 -15.16
N ASP A 36 10.75 4.92 -16.03
CA ASP A 36 10.96 4.84 -17.48
C ASP A 36 10.27 6.02 -18.18
N GLU A 37 10.94 6.62 -19.16
CA GLU A 37 10.40 7.62 -20.06
C GLU A 37 10.26 6.99 -21.45
N LEU A 38 9.19 6.22 -21.63
CA LEU A 38 8.91 5.51 -22.87
C LEU A 38 8.16 6.40 -23.88
N GLU A 39 8.70 6.51 -25.09
CA GLU A 39 8.03 7.21 -26.19
C GLU A 39 6.82 6.42 -26.73
N PRO A 40 5.81 7.09 -27.32
CA PRO A 40 4.68 6.41 -27.96
C PRO A 40 5.13 5.39 -29.01
N PHE A 41 4.65 4.16 -28.90
CA PHE A 41 5.04 3.02 -29.75
C PHE A 41 6.55 2.67 -29.68
N GLY A 42 7.26 3.16 -28.67
CA GLY A 42 8.67 2.89 -28.43
C GLY A 42 8.94 1.59 -27.67
N VAL A 43 10.21 1.24 -27.61
CA VAL A 43 10.74 0.16 -26.74
C VAL A 43 12.03 0.66 -26.12
N ASN A 44 12.08 0.73 -24.79
CA ASN A 44 13.30 0.97 -24.03
C ASN A 44 13.87 -0.36 -23.53
N VAL A 45 15.21 -0.47 -23.53
CA VAL A 45 15.92 -1.65 -23.05
C VAL A 45 16.85 -1.20 -21.93
N TYR A 46 16.70 -1.83 -20.77
CA TYR A 46 17.51 -1.57 -19.59
C TYR A 46 18.36 -2.79 -19.26
N GLN A 47 19.55 -2.54 -18.71
CA GLN A 47 20.43 -3.58 -18.20
C GLN A 47 20.60 -3.41 -16.69
N VAL A 48 20.33 -4.47 -15.94
CA VAL A 48 20.62 -4.52 -14.51
C VAL A 48 22.01 -5.09 -14.32
N ILE A 49 22.91 -4.30 -13.73
CA ILE A 49 24.29 -4.69 -13.44
C ILE A 49 24.53 -4.68 -11.94
N LYS A 50 25.34 -5.63 -11.47
CA LYS A 50 25.80 -5.66 -10.07
C LYS A 50 26.93 -4.64 -9.91
N ALA A 51 26.77 -3.68 -9.01
CA ALA A 51 27.78 -2.69 -8.66
C ALA A 51 28.04 -2.66 -7.14
N THR A 52 29.25 -2.29 -6.74
CA THR A 52 29.64 -2.20 -5.31
C THR A 52 29.12 -0.91 -4.67
N SER A 53 29.01 0.17 -5.44
CA SER A 53 28.38 1.42 -5.06
C SER A 53 27.90 2.15 -6.33
N SER A 54 26.86 2.97 -6.21
CA SER A 54 26.36 3.82 -7.28
C SER A 54 25.72 5.07 -6.67
N GLU A 55 26.02 6.23 -7.21
CA GLU A 55 25.40 7.51 -6.81
C GLU A 55 23.93 7.60 -7.24
N HIS A 56 23.48 6.70 -8.11
CA HIS A 56 22.12 6.65 -8.63
C HIS A 56 21.18 5.76 -7.81
N VAL A 57 21.71 5.03 -6.81
CA VAL A 57 20.93 4.13 -5.95
C VAL A 57 20.56 4.83 -4.65
N VAL A 58 19.28 4.79 -4.31
CA VAL A 58 18.77 5.18 -2.99
C VAL A 58 18.19 3.94 -2.30
N MET A 59 18.60 3.70 -1.06
CA MET A 59 17.99 2.65 -0.24
C MET A 59 16.73 3.20 0.42
N ALA A 60 15.63 2.46 0.38
CA ALA A 60 14.41 2.83 1.08
C ALA A 60 14.65 2.96 2.59
N THR A 61 13.91 3.86 3.24
CA THR A 61 13.84 3.94 4.70
C THR A 61 12.58 3.25 5.16
N LEU A 62 12.71 2.32 6.10
CA LEU A 62 11.61 1.61 6.71
C LEU A 62 11.05 2.41 7.88
N THR A 63 9.73 2.54 7.93
CA THR A 63 9.02 3.17 9.04
C THR A 63 7.94 2.22 9.55
N ALA A 64 7.93 1.97 10.85
CA ALA A 64 6.90 1.16 11.50
C ALA A 64 6.82 1.49 13.00
N LYS A 65 5.73 1.07 13.66
CA LYS A 65 5.63 1.10 15.13
C LYS A 65 6.41 -0.04 15.78
N GLY A 66 6.34 -1.24 15.18
CA GLY A 66 7.13 -2.40 15.60
C GLY A 66 8.58 -2.33 15.14
N VAL A 67 9.51 -2.93 15.89
CA VAL A 67 10.92 -3.02 15.47
C VAL A 67 11.04 -4.05 14.36
N VAL A 68 11.30 -3.59 13.14
CA VAL A 68 11.64 -4.47 12.01
C VAL A 68 13.16 -4.66 11.97
N LYS A 69 13.62 -5.91 12.09
CA LYS A 69 15.05 -6.23 12.00
C LYS A 69 15.47 -6.35 10.55
N THR A 70 16.01 -5.27 9.98
CA THR A 70 16.70 -5.29 8.69
C THR A 70 18.11 -4.72 8.84
N SER A 71 19.14 -5.45 8.43
CA SER A 71 20.53 -5.00 8.54
C SER A 71 20.95 -4.01 7.44
N GLU A 72 20.24 -4.00 6.31
CA GLU A 72 20.66 -3.27 5.10
C GLU A 72 19.87 -1.98 4.86
N PHE A 73 18.75 -1.78 5.57
CA PHE A 73 17.86 -0.63 5.41
C PHE A 73 17.84 0.22 6.66
N LYS A 74 17.79 1.53 6.48
CA LYS A 74 17.57 2.47 7.56
C LYS A 74 16.17 2.24 8.14
N PHE A 75 16.06 2.19 9.46
CA PHE A 75 14.79 2.06 10.17
C PHE A 75 14.52 3.31 11.01
N ASP A 76 13.39 3.97 10.75
CA ASP A 76 12.92 5.16 11.43
C ASP A 76 11.61 4.83 12.19
N PRO A 77 11.62 4.69 13.52
CA PRO A 77 10.45 4.27 14.28
C PRO A 77 9.35 5.35 14.30
N ILE A 78 8.10 4.92 14.18
CA ILE A 78 6.93 5.78 14.32
C ILE A 78 6.58 5.92 15.81
N THR A 79 6.76 7.12 16.35
CA THR A 79 6.46 7.42 17.77
C THR A 79 5.20 8.26 17.97
N ALA A 80 4.70 8.90 16.92
CA ALA A 80 3.52 9.75 16.95
C ALA A 80 2.22 8.95 16.67
N ASN A 81 1.07 9.56 16.97
CA ASN A 81 -0.26 9.01 16.67
C ASN A 81 -0.64 9.13 15.18
N THR A 82 0.16 9.86 14.41
CA THR A 82 -0.03 10.09 12.98
C THR A 82 1.30 9.95 12.25
N TYR A 83 1.29 9.37 11.06
CA TYR A 83 2.43 9.27 10.17
C TYR A 83 2.15 10.04 8.88
N VAL A 84 3.14 10.74 8.33
CA VAL A 84 2.98 11.51 7.09
C VAL A 84 3.98 11.01 6.06
N LEU A 85 3.46 10.49 4.96
CA LEU A 85 4.24 10.21 3.76
C LEU A 85 4.17 11.43 2.85
N ASP A 86 5.32 12.02 2.53
CA ASP A 86 5.40 13.24 1.72
C ASP A 86 6.32 13.05 0.51
N ASN A 87 5.84 13.41 -0.67
CA ASN A 87 6.62 13.43 -1.91
C ASN A 87 6.42 14.74 -2.69
N SER A 88 6.97 14.82 -3.90
CA SER A 88 6.91 16.03 -4.72
C SER A 88 5.50 16.41 -5.19
N VAL A 89 4.52 15.50 -5.10
CA VAL A 89 3.17 15.67 -5.65
C VAL A 89 2.11 15.74 -4.54
N VAL A 90 2.27 14.98 -3.46
CA VAL A 90 1.25 14.81 -2.43
C VAL A 90 1.86 14.48 -1.06
N ALA A 91 1.22 14.99 -0.01
CA ALA A 91 1.39 14.52 1.36
C ALA A 91 0.15 13.71 1.80
N ALA A 92 0.37 12.55 2.39
CA ALA A 92 -0.69 11.68 2.91
C ALA A 92 -0.46 11.42 4.41
N GLU A 93 -1.49 11.67 5.22
CA GLU A 93 -1.47 11.45 6.67
C GLU A 93 -2.22 10.15 7.01
N PHE A 94 -1.61 9.31 7.83
CA PHE A 94 -2.12 8.01 8.25
C PHE A 94 -2.29 7.98 9.77
N ASP A 95 -3.35 7.32 10.24
CA ASP A 95 -3.56 6.98 11.63
C ASP A 95 -2.60 5.85 12.02
N THR A 96 -1.76 6.06 13.04
CA THR A 96 -0.72 5.06 13.33
C THR A 96 -1.23 3.87 14.12
N VAL A 97 -2.47 3.89 14.62
CA VAL A 97 -3.07 2.76 15.35
C VAL A 97 -3.72 1.79 14.37
N THR A 98 -4.41 2.32 13.36
CA THR A 98 -5.21 1.55 12.40
C THR A 98 -4.53 1.39 11.04
N GLY A 99 -3.54 2.23 10.71
CA GLY A 99 -2.94 2.31 9.38
C GLY A 99 -3.83 3.02 8.35
N PHE A 100 -4.98 3.57 8.75
CA PHE A 100 -5.92 4.16 7.81
C PHE A 100 -5.52 5.57 7.40
N LEU A 101 -5.79 5.89 6.14
CA LEU A 101 -5.60 7.24 5.60
C LEU A 101 -6.57 8.22 6.28
N LYS A 102 -6.02 9.28 6.87
CA LYS A 102 -6.76 10.35 7.55
C LYS A 102 -6.88 11.62 6.73
N ALA A 103 -5.90 11.91 5.88
CA ALA A 103 -5.94 13.09 5.04
C ALA A 103 -4.96 13.02 3.87
N VAL A 104 -5.27 13.78 2.83
CA VAL A 104 -4.41 13.96 1.66
C VAL A 104 -4.29 15.45 1.36
N ALA A 105 -3.09 15.91 1.10
CA ALA A 105 -2.80 17.28 0.69
C ALA A 105 -1.96 17.26 -0.60
N PRO A 106 -2.61 17.35 -1.79
CA PRO A 106 -1.89 17.62 -3.04
C PRO A 106 -1.16 18.95 -2.93
N LYS A 107 0.05 19.07 -3.49
CA LYS A 107 0.88 20.29 -3.30
C LYS A 107 0.24 21.58 -3.83
N ASP A 108 -0.66 21.47 -4.81
CA ASP A 108 -1.36 22.60 -5.43
C ASP A 108 -2.79 22.82 -4.88
N HIS A 109 -3.19 22.09 -3.83
CA HIS A 109 -4.54 22.15 -3.26
C HIS A 109 -4.53 22.15 -1.72
N GLY A 110 -5.68 22.51 -1.13
CA GLY A 110 -5.86 22.40 0.32
C GLY A 110 -5.86 20.95 0.81
N LYS A 111 -5.60 20.77 2.10
CA LYS A 111 -5.75 19.48 2.79
C LYS A 111 -7.20 19.00 2.69
N ILE A 112 -7.38 17.73 2.38
CA ILE A 112 -8.66 17.03 2.30
C ILE A 112 -8.65 15.96 3.40
N ASP A 113 -9.56 16.08 4.36
CA ASP A 113 -9.74 15.07 5.39
C ASP A 113 -10.47 13.84 4.82
N VAL A 114 -10.02 12.66 5.23
CA VAL A 114 -10.49 11.35 4.78
C VAL A 114 -10.87 10.53 6.01
N ASP A 115 -12.05 9.93 5.98
CA ASP A 115 -12.52 9.02 7.03
C ASP A 115 -12.74 7.63 6.43
N LEU A 116 -11.68 6.81 6.47
CA LEU A 116 -11.65 5.49 5.87
C LEU A 116 -12.07 4.42 6.88
N HIS A 117 -13.01 3.55 6.49
CA HIS A 117 -13.44 2.39 7.28
C HIS A 117 -13.61 1.15 6.41
N TYR A 118 -13.29 -0.02 6.96
CA TYR A 118 -13.69 -1.30 6.37
C TYR A 118 -14.99 -1.78 6.99
N VAL A 119 -15.94 -2.14 6.13
CA VAL A 119 -17.25 -2.62 6.53
C VAL A 119 -17.58 -3.94 5.84
N HIS A 120 -18.45 -4.73 6.45
CA HIS A 120 -18.99 -5.93 5.86
C HIS A 120 -20.52 -5.94 5.93
N TYR A 121 -21.14 -6.64 4.99
CA TYR A 121 -22.57 -6.92 4.99
C TYR A 121 -22.80 -8.41 5.26
N GLY A 122 -23.82 -8.73 6.05
CA GLY A 122 -24.31 -10.10 6.18
C GLY A 122 -25.31 -10.45 5.09
N VAL A 123 -25.84 -11.67 5.14
CA VAL A 123 -26.86 -12.16 4.22
C VAL A 123 -28.17 -12.34 4.99
N ARG A 124 -29.30 -11.91 4.40
CA ARG A 124 -30.64 -12.12 5.00
C ARG A 124 -30.89 -13.62 5.22
N ALA A 125 -31.55 -13.97 6.32
CA ALA A 125 -32.06 -15.32 6.49
C ALA A 125 -33.25 -15.55 5.53
N HIS A 126 -33.30 -16.75 4.93
CA HIS A 126 -34.39 -17.14 4.04
C HIS A 126 -35.75 -17.13 4.78
N GLN A 127 -36.81 -16.63 4.13
CA GLN A 127 -38.22 -16.61 4.58
C GLN A 127 -38.57 -15.71 5.79
N ARG A 128 -37.82 -14.64 6.06
CA ARG A 128 -38.25 -13.56 6.98
C ARG A 128 -39.48 -12.78 6.48
N LEU A 129 -39.71 -12.69 5.16
CA LEU A 129 -40.89 -12.03 4.60
C LEU A 129 -41.95 -13.07 4.24
N LYS A 130 -43.18 -12.92 4.75
CA LYS A 130 -44.35 -13.74 4.38
C LYS A 130 -44.86 -13.45 2.95
N SER A 131 -43.95 -13.19 2.01
CA SER A 131 -44.23 -12.78 0.62
C SER A 131 -43.92 -13.88 -0.41
N GLY A 132 -44.04 -15.15 -0.03
CA GLY A 132 -43.79 -16.29 -0.94
C GLY A 132 -42.33 -16.40 -1.40
N ASN A 133 -42.10 -16.69 -2.69
CA ASN A 133 -40.77 -16.90 -3.30
C ASN A 133 -39.91 -15.61 -3.47
N ALA A 134 -40.32 -14.49 -2.88
CA ALA A 134 -39.62 -13.21 -3.01
C ALA A 134 -38.47 -13.02 -2.00
N ASP A 135 -38.28 -13.96 -1.07
CA ASP A 135 -37.25 -13.88 -0.04
C ASP A 135 -35.99 -14.67 -0.43
N ASN A 136 -35.31 -14.15 -1.45
CA ASN A 136 -34.09 -14.73 -2.00
C ASN A 136 -32.88 -14.41 -1.10
N LEU A 137 -31.95 -15.36 -1.01
CA LEU A 137 -30.65 -15.13 -0.40
C LEU A 137 -29.76 -14.31 -1.33
N SER A 138 -28.78 -13.60 -0.76
CA SER A 138 -27.66 -13.10 -1.54
C SER A 138 -26.94 -14.24 -2.25
N GLY A 139 -26.42 -13.98 -3.43
CA GLY A 139 -25.66 -14.95 -4.21
C GLY A 139 -24.82 -14.25 -5.29
N ALA A 140 -24.33 -15.00 -6.27
CA ALA A 140 -23.43 -14.48 -7.29
C ALA A 140 -23.99 -13.28 -8.10
N TYR A 141 -25.31 -13.19 -8.23
CA TYR A 141 -25.98 -12.17 -9.06
C TYR A 141 -26.76 -11.14 -8.24
N LEU A 142 -27.18 -11.49 -7.02
CA LEU A 142 -28.06 -10.68 -6.21
C LEU A 142 -27.36 -10.33 -4.89
N PHE A 143 -27.24 -9.03 -4.63
CA PHE A 143 -26.76 -8.51 -3.36
C PHE A 143 -27.95 -8.09 -2.48
N LEU A 144 -28.25 -8.90 -1.46
CA LEU A 144 -29.40 -8.74 -0.56
C LEU A 144 -28.95 -8.73 0.91
N PRO A 145 -28.36 -7.61 1.39
CA PRO A 145 -27.73 -7.54 2.69
C PRO A 145 -28.74 -7.65 3.85
N ASP A 146 -28.31 -8.18 4.98
CA ASP A 146 -29.12 -8.31 6.22
C ASP A 146 -29.40 -7.00 6.95
N GLY A 147 -28.97 -5.87 6.40
CA GLY A 147 -29.15 -4.53 6.95
C GLY A 147 -28.10 -3.56 6.42
N GLU A 148 -27.83 -2.52 7.21
CA GLU A 148 -26.72 -1.59 6.97
C GLU A 148 -25.36 -2.28 7.15
N ALA A 149 -24.32 -1.66 6.58
CA ALA A 149 -22.95 -2.16 6.70
C ALA A 149 -22.49 -2.09 8.16
N LYS A 150 -21.74 -3.09 8.60
CA LYS A 150 -21.17 -3.14 9.95
C LYS A 150 -19.66 -2.98 9.84
N GLU A 151 -19.09 -2.11 10.67
CA GLU A 151 -17.64 -1.94 10.74
C GLU A 151 -16.98 -3.25 11.16
N ILE A 152 -15.88 -3.58 10.49
CA ILE A 152 -14.97 -4.63 10.94
C ILE A 152 -14.23 -4.07 12.15
N PRO A 153 -14.11 -4.82 13.27
CA PRO A 153 -13.39 -4.34 14.45
C PRO A 153 -11.99 -3.84 14.09
N LYS A 154 -11.67 -2.63 14.56
CA LYS A 154 -10.35 -2.03 14.37
C LYS A 154 -9.34 -2.84 15.19
N THR A 155 -8.53 -3.64 14.52
CA THR A 155 -7.38 -4.29 15.14
C THR A 155 -6.21 -3.31 15.19
N GLU A 156 -5.42 -3.34 16.26
CA GLU A 156 -4.15 -2.61 16.28
C GLU A 156 -3.24 -3.17 15.17
N GLN A 157 -2.67 -2.30 14.35
CA GLN A 157 -1.78 -2.68 13.27
C GLN A 157 -0.35 -2.28 13.62
N ASP A 158 0.57 -3.23 13.50
CA ASP A 158 2.00 -3.01 13.78
C ASP A 158 2.71 -2.19 12.68
N PHE A 159 2.04 -2.01 11.54
CA PHE A 159 2.59 -1.43 10.31
C PHE A 159 1.69 -0.30 9.79
N VAL A 160 2.30 0.87 9.54
CA VAL A 160 1.68 2.08 8.99
C VAL A 160 2.64 2.65 7.96
#